data_AF-A0A059XB92-F1
#
_entry.id   AF-A0A059XB92-F1
#
_cell.length_a   1.000
_cell.length_b   1.000
_cell.length_c   1.000
_cell.angle_alpha   90.00
_cell.angle_beta   90.00
_cell.angle_gamma   90.00
#
_symmetry.space_group_name_H-M   'P 1'
#
loop_
_entity.id
_entity.type
_entity.pdbx_description
1 polymer ?
#
loop_
_entity_poly.entity_id
_entity_poly.type
_entity_poly.pdbx_seq_one_letter_code
_entity_poly.pdbx_strand_id
1 'polypeptide(L)'
;MMNRTVKTNSLYPLCVGVWDGPLDLDHPHLRLHIDRKKLRSLFLEPLREGRGETNALVTLEQKAKKVDFQSEDSFHATAVAGIILGRENSPWLKNVSLFPIIGRIGREKTDEPALPLEEISWSRIYLHLSRREQKAESLLSSFDQRRMQVINHYIKKANLKIVNLSTSIFEADAKELRSHLKNSQDRKANPFPVTQLVHLMRKARLEFYKTIIVNNPQTIFVISAGNENTNLNSYQNFKTPNMIVVGNINKKNLRKCPASNFGSRFVDVGAHGTKILTLRPESPEVNYCFSGTSASAPLITHL
;
A
#
# COMPACT_ATOMS: atom_id res chain seq x y z
N MET A 1 -28.73 30.27 -18.83
CA MET A 1 -28.36 29.43 -17.67
C MET A 1 -27.10 30.01 -17.06
N MET A 2 -27.18 30.59 -15.86
CA MET A 2 -26.01 31.14 -15.18
C MET A 2 -25.18 30.00 -14.58
N ASN A 3 -23.95 29.83 -15.07
CA ASN A 3 -22.94 28.97 -14.44
C ASN A 3 -22.61 29.55 -13.07
N ARG A 4 -23.23 29.02 -12.01
CA ARG A 4 -22.80 29.27 -10.64
C ARG A 4 -21.50 28.51 -10.43
N THR A 5 -20.38 29.23 -10.56
CA THR A 5 -19.07 28.77 -10.11
C THR A 5 -19.15 28.61 -8.59
N VAL A 6 -19.33 27.39 -8.12
CA VAL A 6 -19.28 27.06 -6.70
C VAL A 6 -17.83 27.27 -6.27
N LYS A 7 -17.54 28.40 -5.62
CA LYS A 7 -16.28 28.59 -4.90
C LYS A 7 -16.28 27.63 -3.72
N THR A 8 -15.60 26.50 -3.84
CA THR A 8 -15.39 25.58 -2.73
C THR A 8 -14.45 26.25 -1.73
N ASN A 9 -15.00 26.71 -0.60
CA ASN A 9 -14.25 27.19 0.56
C ASN A 9 -13.54 26.03 1.28
N SER A 10 -12.76 25.18 0.59
CA SER A 10 -11.87 24.24 1.29
C SER A 10 -10.65 25.01 1.76
N LEU A 11 -10.80 25.75 2.85
CA LEU A 11 -9.74 26.54 3.50
C LEU A 11 -8.58 25.69 4.06
N TYR A 12 -8.64 24.36 3.93
CA TYR A 12 -7.58 23.45 4.33
C TYR A 12 -7.23 22.48 3.21
N PRO A 13 -5.95 22.33 2.83
CA PRO A 13 -5.54 21.35 1.85
C PRO A 13 -5.84 19.93 2.37
N LEU A 14 -6.44 19.11 1.52
CA LEU A 14 -6.64 17.70 1.82
C LEU A 14 -5.27 17.00 1.81
N CYS A 15 -5.01 16.19 2.84
CA CYS A 15 -3.81 15.35 2.93
C CYS A 15 -4.20 13.91 2.60
N VAL A 16 -3.62 13.37 1.53
CA VAL A 16 -3.92 12.03 1.03
C VAL A 16 -2.70 11.13 1.22
N GLY A 17 -2.91 9.98 1.85
CA GLY A 17 -1.93 8.92 1.99
C GLY A 17 -1.91 8.00 0.77
N VAL A 18 -0.73 7.68 0.23
CA VAL A 18 -0.54 6.52 -0.65
C VAL A 18 0.17 5.45 0.14
N TRP A 19 -0.54 4.35 0.43
CA TRP A 19 0.01 3.19 1.11
C TRP A 19 0.24 2.07 0.12
N ASP A 20 1.47 2.02 -0.36
CA ASP A 20 1.90 1.19 -1.48
C ASP A 20 3.41 0.92 -1.40
N GLY A 21 4.00 0.33 -2.43
CA GLY A 21 5.44 0.10 -2.55
C GLY A 21 6.27 1.39 -2.71
N PRO A 22 7.50 1.27 -3.23
CA PRO A 22 8.40 2.42 -3.40
C PRO A 22 7.83 3.50 -4.33
N LEU A 23 7.91 4.77 -3.91
CA LEU A 23 7.53 5.94 -4.71
C LEU A 23 8.76 6.73 -5.14
N ASP A 24 8.79 7.13 -6.41
CA ASP A 24 9.78 8.08 -6.92
C ASP A 24 9.49 9.50 -6.39
N LEU A 25 10.10 9.81 -5.24
CA LEU A 25 9.99 11.11 -4.59
C LEU A 25 10.54 12.25 -5.46
N ASP A 26 11.52 11.97 -6.32
CA ASP A 26 12.23 12.94 -7.14
C ASP A 26 11.54 13.23 -8.49
N HIS A 27 10.52 12.42 -8.83
CA HIS A 27 9.70 12.63 -10.02
C HIS A 27 9.17 14.07 -10.10
N PRO A 28 9.35 14.78 -11.24
CA PRO A 28 9.11 16.22 -11.34
C PRO A 28 7.65 16.61 -11.05
N HIS A 29 6.71 15.74 -11.42
CA HIS A 29 5.28 15.91 -11.12
C HIS A 29 4.89 15.58 -9.68
N LEU A 30 5.68 14.79 -8.93
CA LEU A 30 5.37 14.41 -7.55
C LEU A 30 5.99 15.37 -6.54
N ARG A 31 7.25 15.78 -6.77
CA ARG A 31 8.03 16.59 -5.82
C ARG A 31 7.39 17.93 -5.44
N LEU A 32 6.48 18.46 -6.27
CA LEU A 32 5.75 19.70 -6.01
C LEU A 32 4.63 19.53 -4.97
N HIS A 33 4.18 18.30 -4.77
CA HIS A 33 3.03 17.95 -3.92
C HIS A 33 3.43 17.13 -2.70
N ILE A 34 4.74 17.00 -2.45
CA ILE A 34 5.28 16.21 -1.34
C ILE A 34 6.11 17.12 -0.44
N ASP A 35 5.61 17.39 0.77
CA ASP A 35 6.38 18.06 1.81
C ASP A 35 7.38 17.07 2.46
N ARG A 36 8.58 16.99 1.87
CA ARG A 36 9.65 16.09 2.36
C ARG A 36 10.08 16.42 3.79
N LYS A 37 10.07 17.70 4.19
CA LYS A 37 10.45 18.09 5.56
C LYS A 37 9.43 17.55 6.56
N LYS A 38 8.14 17.70 6.24
CA LYS A 38 7.06 17.14 7.05
C LYS A 38 7.12 15.62 7.07
N LEU A 39 7.31 14.95 5.93
CA LEU A 39 7.50 13.50 5.86
C LEU A 39 8.60 13.02 6.81
N ARG A 40 9.80 13.63 6.73
CA ARG A 40 10.91 13.29 7.64
C ARG A 40 10.51 13.42 9.11
N SER A 41 9.87 14.53 9.48
CA SER A 41 9.47 14.76 10.88
C SER A 41 8.48 13.71 11.40
N LEU A 42 7.50 13.31 10.57
CA LEU A 42 6.45 12.36 10.91
C LEU A 42 6.97 10.93 11.13
N PHE A 43 8.04 10.54 10.42
CA PHE A 43 8.63 9.22 10.60
C PHE A 43 9.69 9.17 11.71
N LEU A 44 10.34 10.30 12.04
CA LEU A 44 11.42 10.35 13.02
C LEU A 44 10.92 10.34 14.48
N GLU A 45 9.76 10.94 14.78
CA GLU A 45 9.27 11.05 16.16
C GLU A 45 9.04 9.68 16.84
N PRO A 46 8.30 8.71 16.24
CA PRO A 46 8.07 7.41 16.87
C PRO A 46 9.33 6.54 17.01
N LEU A 47 10.33 6.78 16.15
CA LEU A 47 11.59 6.04 16.16
C LEU A 47 12.59 6.60 17.18
N ARG A 48 12.43 7.85 17.63
CA ARG A 48 13.30 8.47 18.64
C ARG A 48 12.93 8.06 20.06
N GLU A 49 11.66 7.78 20.32
CA GLU A 49 11.19 7.29 21.62
C GLU A 49 11.66 5.84 21.90
N GLY A 50 11.97 5.06 20.86
CA GLY A 50 12.71 3.81 20.95
C GLY A 50 14.21 4.06 20.78
N ARG A 51 14.99 4.10 21.87
CA ARG A 51 16.44 4.35 21.85
C ARG A 51 17.15 3.47 20.79
N GLY A 52 17.56 4.04 19.65
CA GLY A 52 18.55 3.42 18.73
C GLY A 52 18.30 3.42 17.20
N GLU A 53 17.36 4.18 16.64
CA GLU A 53 16.98 4.02 15.20
C GLU A 53 16.88 5.30 14.34
N THR A 54 17.63 6.36 14.66
CA THR A 54 17.81 7.52 13.76
C THR A 54 18.35 7.14 12.36
N ASN A 55 18.97 5.96 12.21
CA ASN A 55 19.51 5.44 10.95
C ASN A 55 18.46 4.90 9.97
N ALA A 56 17.21 4.71 10.37
CA ALA A 56 16.19 4.10 9.51
C ALA A 56 15.75 4.99 8.33
N LEU A 57 15.65 6.30 8.55
CA LEU A 57 15.18 7.27 7.55
C LEU A 57 16.27 7.76 6.60
N VAL A 58 17.49 7.93 7.11
CA VAL A 58 18.66 8.16 6.25
C VAL A 58 18.76 7.03 5.24
N THR A 59 18.49 5.80 5.68
CA THR A 59 18.43 4.64 4.79
C THR A 59 17.21 4.62 3.86
N LEU A 60 16.01 5.05 4.28
CA LEU A 60 14.84 5.14 3.39
C LEU A 60 15.02 6.17 2.27
N GLU A 61 15.59 7.35 2.56
CA GLU A 61 15.83 8.37 1.54
C GLU A 61 17.04 8.05 0.65
N GLN A 62 18.12 7.51 1.24
CA GLN A 62 19.27 7.03 0.46
C GLN A 62 18.92 5.80 -0.39
N LYS A 63 17.97 4.97 0.06
CA LYS A 63 17.45 3.85 -0.73
C LYS A 63 16.41 4.28 -1.73
N ALA A 64 15.53 5.25 -1.45
CA ALA A 64 14.63 5.83 -2.46
C ALA A 64 15.44 6.36 -3.66
N LYS A 65 16.61 6.95 -3.41
CA LYS A 65 17.57 7.36 -4.45
C LYS A 65 18.34 6.21 -5.13
N LYS A 66 18.23 4.99 -4.62
CA LYS A 66 18.91 3.77 -5.10
C LYS A 66 17.92 2.63 -5.38
N VAL A 67 16.60 2.91 -5.43
CA VAL A 67 15.63 1.89 -5.82
C VAL A 67 15.85 1.70 -7.29
N ASP A 68 16.33 0.52 -7.66
CA ASP A 68 16.37 0.12 -9.04
C ASP A 68 14.93 -0.08 -9.50
N PHE A 69 14.41 0.90 -10.21
CA PHE A 69 13.07 0.87 -10.75
C PHE A 69 13.04 -0.02 -12.01
N GLN A 70 13.41 -1.29 -11.89
CA GLN A 70 13.44 -2.22 -13.04
C GLN A 70 12.31 -3.25 -13.03
N SER A 71 11.57 -3.39 -11.92
CA SER A 71 10.43 -4.31 -11.81
C SER A 71 9.08 -3.59 -11.84
N GLU A 72 8.01 -4.23 -12.33
CA GLU A 72 6.66 -3.66 -12.31
C GLU A 72 6.22 -3.24 -10.90
N ASP A 73 6.60 -4.00 -9.87
CA ASP A 73 6.31 -3.71 -8.46
C ASP A 73 6.98 -2.43 -7.97
N SER A 74 8.14 -2.08 -8.53
CA SER A 74 8.88 -0.87 -8.16
C SER A 74 8.22 0.41 -8.70
N PHE A 75 7.41 0.33 -9.76
CA PHE A 75 6.72 1.49 -10.35
C PHE A 75 5.32 1.73 -9.78
N HIS A 76 4.77 0.75 -9.06
CA HIS A 76 3.35 0.68 -8.72
C HIS A 76 2.87 1.91 -7.94
N ALA A 77 3.55 2.28 -6.85
CA ALA A 77 3.16 3.45 -6.04
C ALA A 77 3.24 4.77 -6.84
N THR A 78 4.21 4.89 -7.75
CA THR A 78 4.38 6.09 -8.60
C THR A 78 3.26 6.22 -9.61
N ALA A 79 2.85 5.12 -10.22
CA ALA A 79 1.67 5.08 -11.06
C ALA A 79 0.39 5.44 -10.27
N VAL A 80 0.23 4.92 -9.05
CA VAL A 80 -0.92 5.20 -8.17
C VAL A 80 -0.96 6.68 -7.77
N ALA A 81 0.15 7.23 -7.28
CA ALA A 81 0.25 8.64 -6.91
C ALA A 81 -0.01 9.57 -8.10
N GLY A 82 0.50 9.20 -9.28
CA GLY A 82 0.24 9.92 -10.53
C GLY A 82 -1.24 10.00 -10.90
N ILE A 83 -1.99 8.91 -10.69
CA ILE A 83 -3.44 8.89 -10.93
C ILE A 83 -4.17 9.79 -9.93
N ILE A 84 -3.78 9.75 -8.65
CA ILE A 84 -4.41 10.57 -7.59
C ILE A 84 -4.21 12.07 -7.85
N LEU A 85 -3.00 12.46 -8.26
CA LEU A 85 -2.69 13.87 -8.55
C LEU A 85 -3.39 14.38 -9.80
N GLY A 86 -3.68 13.49 -10.76
CA GLY A 86 -4.21 13.85 -12.06
C GLY A 86 -3.19 14.58 -12.94
N ARG A 87 -3.59 14.90 -14.18
CA ARG A 87 -2.74 15.64 -15.13
C ARG A 87 -2.68 17.14 -14.86
N GLU A 88 -3.69 17.68 -14.19
CA GLU A 88 -3.78 19.09 -13.84
C GLU A 88 -3.49 19.23 -12.36
N ASN A 89 -2.64 20.19 -11.98
CA ASN A 89 -2.32 20.50 -10.59
C ASN A 89 -3.60 20.75 -9.79
N SER A 90 -4.18 19.69 -9.23
CA SER A 90 -5.45 19.74 -8.51
C SER A 90 -5.28 20.71 -7.34
N PRO A 91 -5.88 21.92 -7.39
CA PRO A 91 -5.53 23.00 -6.48
C PRO A 91 -5.88 22.69 -5.02
N TRP A 92 -6.74 21.68 -4.81
CA TRP A 92 -7.21 21.20 -3.52
C TRP A 92 -6.33 20.08 -2.93
N LEU A 93 -5.51 19.42 -3.74
CA LEU A 93 -4.62 18.33 -3.34
C LEU A 93 -3.19 18.85 -3.22
N LYS A 94 -2.83 19.38 -2.04
CA LYS A 94 -1.48 19.96 -1.83
C LYS A 94 -0.45 18.99 -1.28
N ASN A 95 -0.88 17.86 -0.71
CA ASN A 95 0.01 16.94 -0.01
C ASN A 95 -0.35 15.48 -0.29
N VAL A 96 0.46 14.82 -1.12
CA VAL A 96 0.51 13.36 -1.20
C VAL A 96 1.53 12.90 -0.16
N SER A 97 1.03 12.35 0.92
CA SER A 97 1.81 11.82 2.01
C SER A 97 2.07 10.34 1.73
N LEU A 98 3.33 9.93 1.74
CA LEU A 98 3.68 8.55 1.48
C LEU A 98 3.68 7.71 2.74
N PHE A 99 3.04 6.55 2.62
CA PHE A 99 3.36 5.40 3.42
C PHE A 99 4.06 4.39 2.52
N PRO A 100 5.42 4.38 2.45
CA PRO A 100 6.04 3.17 1.94
C PRO A 100 5.57 2.05 2.88
N ILE A 101 5.03 0.96 2.34
CA ILE A 101 5.19 -0.33 3.00
C ILE A 101 6.67 -0.34 3.42
N ILE A 102 6.96 -0.43 4.73
CA ILE A 102 8.30 -0.05 5.22
C ILE A 102 9.31 -1.02 4.63
N GLY A 103 9.93 -0.56 3.56
CA GLY A 103 10.81 -1.28 2.70
C GLY A 103 12.23 -1.01 3.03
N ARG A 104 12.92 -2.05 3.51
CA ARG A 104 14.37 -2.04 3.68
C ARG A 104 14.89 -0.89 4.57
N ILE A 105 14.63 -0.94 5.88
CA ILE A 105 15.54 -0.33 6.87
C ILE A 105 16.85 -1.14 6.85
N GLY A 106 17.95 -0.56 6.36
CA GLY A 106 19.30 -1.13 6.50
C GLY A 106 20.05 -0.40 7.60
N ARG A 107 20.92 -1.10 8.34
CA ARG A 107 21.77 -0.51 9.38
C ARG A 107 23.21 -0.29 8.89
N GLU A 108 23.81 0.76 9.42
CA GLU A 108 25.25 0.96 9.53
C GLU A 108 25.88 -0.14 10.39
N LYS A 109 27.16 -0.40 10.09
CA LYS A 109 28.07 -1.42 10.66
C LYS A 109 27.99 -1.53 12.19
N THR A 110 27.31 -2.55 12.70
CA THR A 110 27.53 -3.11 14.05
C THR A 110 27.40 -4.62 13.92
N ASP A 111 28.29 -5.39 14.56
CA ASP A 111 28.50 -6.85 14.38
C ASP A 111 27.35 -7.76 14.84
N GLU A 112 26.11 -7.27 14.84
CA GLU A 112 24.88 -8.06 15.03
C GLU A 112 23.93 -7.90 13.82
N PRO A 113 23.32 -8.98 13.31
CA PRO A 113 22.56 -8.95 12.06
C PRO A 113 21.19 -8.26 12.23
N ALA A 114 21.11 -6.98 11.89
CA ALA A 114 19.85 -6.23 11.75
C ALA A 114 19.19 -6.47 10.37
N LEU A 115 17.90 -6.84 10.35
CA LEU A 115 17.20 -7.33 9.15
C LEU A 115 16.17 -6.33 8.55
N PRO A 116 16.09 -6.20 7.21
CA PRO A 116 15.26 -5.22 6.48
C PRO A 116 13.75 -5.52 6.50
N LEU A 117 12.88 -4.50 6.56
CA LEU A 117 11.45 -4.72 6.81
C LEU A 117 10.61 -5.28 5.61
N GLU A 118 10.68 -4.79 4.36
CA GLU A 118 9.97 -5.48 3.24
C GLU A 118 10.60 -6.82 2.82
N GLU A 119 11.88 -7.03 3.15
CA GLU A 119 12.68 -8.18 2.72
C GLU A 119 13.13 -9.09 3.88
N ILE A 120 12.59 -8.89 5.08
CA ILE A 120 12.11 -10.00 5.90
C ILE A 120 10.93 -10.52 5.11
N SER A 121 11.29 -11.17 4.01
CA SER A 121 10.36 -11.69 3.07
C SER A 121 9.47 -12.62 3.86
N TRP A 122 8.20 -12.68 3.47
CA TRP A 122 7.39 -13.78 3.93
C TRP A 122 8.06 -15.14 3.68
N SER A 123 9.02 -15.23 2.75
CA SER A 123 9.94 -16.38 2.57
C SER A 123 11.01 -16.58 3.67
N ARG A 124 11.39 -15.56 4.46
CA ARG A 124 12.22 -15.71 5.68
C ARG A 124 11.41 -15.92 6.95
N ILE A 125 10.23 -15.28 7.07
CA ILE A 125 9.22 -15.71 8.05
C ILE A 125 8.95 -17.19 7.81
N TYR A 126 8.65 -17.61 6.58
CA TYR A 126 8.58 -19.02 6.13
C TYR A 126 9.77 -19.87 6.59
N LEU A 127 11.02 -19.41 6.41
CA LEU A 127 12.22 -20.14 6.87
C LEU A 127 12.33 -20.25 8.40
N HIS A 128 11.74 -19.30 9.14
CA HIS A 128 11.69 -19.31 10.60
C HIS A 128 10.49 -20.11 11.14
N LEU A 129 9.32 -19.98 10.51
CA LEU A 129 8.08 -20.69 10.86
C LEU A 129 8.19 -22.18 10.58
N SER A 130 8.88 -22.57 9.49
CA SER A 130 9.18 -23.96 9.18
C SER A 130 9.99 -24.67 10.27
N ARG A 131 10.60 -23.92 11.21
CA ARG A 131 11.40 -24.47 12.29
C ARG A 131 10.68 -24.57 13.64
N ARG A 132 9.63 -23.77 13.94
CA ARG A 132 8.90 -23.77 15.24
C ARG A 132 7.48 -23.14 15.16
N GLU A 133 6.41 -23.93 15.30
CA GLU A 133 4.99 -23.47 15.24
C GLU A 133 4.64 -22.36 16.24
N GLN A 134 4.88 -22.58 17.53
CA GLN A 134 4.42 -21.66 18.58
C GLN A 134 5.11 -20.28 18.55
N LYS A 135 6.28 -20.16 17.90
CA LYS A 135 6.97 -18.86 17.75
C LYS A 135 6.43 -18.05 16.57
N ALA A 136 5.71 -18.67 15.66
CA ALA A 136 5.26 -18.03 14.42
C ALA A 136 4.29 -16.88 14.66
N GLU A 137 3.20 -17.17 15.39
CA GLU A 137 2.17 -16.19 15.69
C GLU A 137 2.70 -15.05 16.58
N SER A 138 3.61 -15.37 17.51
CA SER A 138 4.27 -14.37 18.37
C SER A 138 5.23 -13.45 17.60
N LEU A 139 5.99 -14.00 16.64
CA LEU A 139 6.88 -13.20 15.79
C LEU A 139 6.09 -12.33 14.80
N LEU A 140 5.05 -12.89 14.18
CA LEU A 140 4.15 -12.14 13.31
C LEU A 140 3.48 -10.99 14.08
N SER A 141 2.93 -11.27 15.26
CA SER A 141 2.23 -10.26 16.07
C SER A 141 3.15 -9.13 16.56
N SER A 142 4.36 -9.41 17.01
CA SER A 142 5.28 -8.36 17.50
C SER A 142 5.81 -7.44 16.38
N PHE A 143 6.15 -8.01 15.22
CA PHE A 143 6.60 -7.24 14.07
C PHE A 143 5.49 -6.36 13.48
N ASP A 144 4.28 -6.91 13.44
CA ASP A 144 3.10 -6.20 12.98
C ASP A 144 2.71 -5.08 13.97
N GLN A 145 2.84 -5.27 15.28
CA GLN A 145 2.51 -4.25 16.28
C GLN A 145 3.30 -2.95 16.12
N ARG A 146 4.62 -3.02 16.01
CA ARG A 146 5.46 -1.82 15.86
C ARG A 146 5.17 -1.09 14.56
N ARG A 147 5.01 -1.85 13.46
CA ARG A 147 4.58 -1.28 12.18
C ARG A 147 3.25 -0.57 12.32
N MET A 148 2.24 -1.24 12.87
CA MET A 148 0.90 -0.67 13.10
C MET A 148 0.97 0.63 13.90
N GLN A 149 1.79 0.70 14.95
CA GLN A 149 1.99 1.91 15.74
C GLN A 149 2.54 3.07 14.90
N VAL A 150 3.56 2.82 14.08
CA VAL A 150 4.13 3.82 13.16
C VAL A 150 3.08 4.27 12.14
N ILE A 151 2.32 3.35 11.54
CA ILE A 151 1.25 3.67 10.57
C ILE A 151 0.17 4.54 11.23
N ASN A 152 -0.33 4.13 12.39
CA ASN A 152 -1.36 4.84 13.12
C ASN A 152 -0.88 6.23 13.58
N HIS A 153 0.35 6.33 14.10
CA HIS A 153 0.93 7.61 14.48
C HIS A 153 1.01 8.54 13.27
N TYR A 154 1.51 8.04 12.14
CA TYR A 154 1.64 8.81 10.92
C TYR A 154 0.30 9.31 10.39
N ILE A 155 -0.71 8.44 10.26
CA ILE A 155 -2.06 8.81 9.80
C ILE A 155 -2.60 9.96 10.65
N LYS A 156 -2.47 9.86 11.98
CA LYS A 156 -2.96 10.85 12.94
C LYS A 156 -2.16 12.16 12.87
N LYS A 157 -0.83 12.09 12.94
CA LYS A 157 0.06 13.26 12.99
C LYS A 157 0.10 14.02 11.66
N ALA A 158 0.01 13.30 10.54
CA ALA A 158 -0.11 13.89 9.20
C ALA A 158 -1.53 14.41 8.91
N ASN A 159 -2.52 14.07 9.75
CA ASN A 159 -3.94 14.37 9.59
C ASN A 159 -4.47 13.88 8.23
N LEU A 160 -4.17 12.63 7.87
CA LEU A 160 -4.62 12.05 6.61
C LEU A 160 -6.13 11.87 6.63
N LYS A 161 -6.81 12.43 5.63
CA LYS A 161 -8.26 12.30 5.47
C LYS A 161 -8.63 11.14 4.57
N ILE A 162 -7.76 10.82 3.62
CA ILE A 162 -7.92 9.67 2.73
C ILE A 162 -6.60 8.91 2.70
N VAL A 163 -6.65 7.59 2.71
CA VAL A 163 -5.51 6.71 2.44
C VAL A 163 -5.91 5.78 1.30
N ASN A 164 -5.14 5.80 0.22
CA ASN A 164 -5.28 4.87 -0.89
C ASN A 164 -4.42 3.62 -0.66
N LEU A 165 -5.05 2.45 -0.76
CA LEU A 165 -4.42 1.13 -0.73
C LEU A 165 -4.69 0.45 -2.06
N SER A 166 -3.79 0.68 -3.02
CA SER A 166 -3.85 0.03 -4.33
C SER A 166 -3.22 -1.36 -4.36
N THR A 167 -2.99 -1.93 -3.17
CA THR A 167 -2.72 -3.34 -2.94
C THR A 167 -4.00 -4.03 -2.43
N SER A 168 -4.27 -5.25 -2.88
CA SER A 168 -5.41 -6.00 -2.34
C SER A 168 -5.09 -6.44 -0.91
N ILE A 169 -6.07 -6.32 -0.02
CA ILE A 169 -5.96 -6.73 1.39
C ILE A 169 -6.75 -8.02 1.65
N PHE A 170 -7.39 -8.55 0.61
CA PHE A 170 -8.34 -9.63 0.73
C PHE A 170 -7.68 -10.98 0.60
N GLU A 171 -8.38 -11.98 1.12
CA GLU A 171 -7.95 -13.36 1.06
C GLU A 171 -7.68 -13.81 -0.41
N ALA A 172 -8.31 -13.24 -1.43
CA ALA A 172 -8.19 -13.67 -2.83
C ALA A 172 -6.73 -13.67 -3.38
N ASP A 173 -5.81 -12.89 -2.83
CA ASP A 173 -4.40 -12.77 -3.25
C ASP A 173 -3.52 -14.02 -3.02
N ALA A 174 -4.11 -15.13 -2.60
CA ALA A 174 -3.42 -16.39 -2.36
C ALA A 174 -2.63 -16.91 -3.57
N LYS A 175 -2.96 -16.49 -4.80
CA LYS A 175 -2.35 -17.00 -6.03
C LYS A 175 -0.89 -16.58 -6.16
N GLU A 176 -0.57 -15.32 -5.87
CA GLU A 176 0.80 -14.78 -5.91
C GLU A 176 1.66 -15.44 -4.83
N LEU A 177 1.13 -15.50 -3.61
CA LEU A 177 1.81 -16.16 -2.50
C LEU A 177 2.06 -17.65 -2.77
N ARG A 178 1.06 -18.37 -3.32
CA ARG A 178 1.24 -19.76 -3.75
C ARG A 178 2.28 -19.89 -4.85
N SER A 179 2.37 -18.94 -5.78
CA SER A 179 3.38 -18.96 -6.86
C SER A 179 4.79 -18.83 -6.29
N HIS A 180 5.01 -17.85 -5.41
CA HIS A 180 6.29 -17.66 -4.73
C HIS A 180 6.69 -18.88 -3.90
N LEU A 181 5.75 -19.46 -3.15
CA LEU A 181 6.00 -20.65 -2.34
C LEU A 181 6.21 -21.92 -3.17
N LYS A 182 5.63 -22.01 -4.37
CA LYS A 182 5.86 -23.13 -5.28
C LYS A 182 7.25 -23.10 -5.91
N ASN A 183 7.81 -21.91 -6.12
CA ASN A 183 9.08 -21.69 -6.81
C ASN A 183 10.29 -21.65 -5.87
N SER A 184 10.10 -21.49 -4.55
CA SER A 184 11.19 -21.63 -3.59
C SER A 184 11.70 -23.08 -3.57
N GLN A 185 12.98 -23.28 -3.90
CA GLN A 185 13.67 -24.57 -4.02
C GLN A 185 13.69 -25.41 -2.72
N ASP A 186 13.26 -24.86 -1.58
CA ASP A 186 13.30 -25.45 -0.25
C ASP A 186 12.19 -26.49 0.06
N ARG A 187 11.51 -27.04 -0.95
CA ARG A 187 10.43 -28.04 -0.73
C ARG A 187 10.86 -29.26 0.10
N LYS A 188 12.16 -29.58 0.13
CA LYS A 188 12.70 -30.72 0.89
C LYS A 188 12.86 -30.44 2.39
N ALA A 189 12.77 -29.20 2.84
CA ALA A 189 13.08 -28.81 4.22
C ALA A 189 11.89 -28.23 5.01
N ASN A 190 10.70 -28.10 4.41
CA ASN A 190 9.56 -27.48 5.09
C ASN A 190 8.52 -28.50 5.58
N PRO A 191 8.29 -28.62 6.90
CA PRO A 191 7.29 -29.52 7.45
C PRO A 191 5.84 -29.05 7.23
N PHE A 192 5.60 -27.81 6.76
CA PHE A 192 4.24 -27.29 6.56
C PHE A 192 3.72 -27.48 5.13
N PRO A 193 2.46 -27.95 4.99
CA PRO A 193 1.74 -27.78 3.74
C PRO A 193 1.67 -26.29 3.37
N VAL A 194 2.12 -25.93 2.15
CA VAL A 194 2.06 -24.57 1.59
C VAL A 194 0.68 -23.92 1.79
N THR A 195 -0.39 -24.72 1.76
CA THR A 195 -1.77 -24.29 1.99
C THR A 195 -2.02 -23.73 3.38
N GLN A 196 -1.49 -24.34 4.45
CA GLN A 196 -1.66 -23.88 5.83
C GLN A 196 -0.92 -22.56 6.05
N LEU A 197 0.30 -22.45 5.52
CA LEU A 197 1.09 -21.23 5.63
C LEU A 197 0.44 -20.05 4.90
N VAL A 198 -0.05 -20.29 3.67
CA VAL A 198 -0.83 -19.30 2.93
C VAL A 198 -2.01 -18.81 3.74
N HIS A 199 -2.71 -19.70 4.45
CA HIS A 199 -3.84 -19.34 5.31
C HIS A 199 -3.41 -18.48 6.50
N LEU A 200 -2.36 -18.86 7.24
CA LEU A 200 -1.84 -18.08 8.37
C LEU A 200 -1.41 -16.67 7.96
N MET A 201 -0.66 -16.55 6.87
CA MET A 201 -0.21 -15.26 6.36
C MET A 201 -1.36 -14.36 5.94
N ARG A 202 -2.41 -14.93 5.33
CA ARG A 202 -3.63 -14.21 4.96
C ARG A 202 -4.34 -13.68 6.20
N LYS A 203 -4.49 -14.51 7.24
CA LYS A 203 -5.10 -14.10 8.51
C LYS A 203 -4.32 -12.98 9.19
N ALA A 204 -2.99 -13.09 9.27
CA ALA A 204 -2.13 -12.05 9.84
C ALA A 204 -2.23 -10.72 9.07
N ARG A 205 -2.13 -10.78 7.73
CA ARG A 205 -2.27 -9.61 6.85
C ARG A 205 -3.64 -8.94 7.04
N LEU A 206 -4.71 -9.74 7.10
CA LEU A 206 -6.07 -9.23 7.28
C LEU A 206 -6.23 -8.49 8.62
N GLU A 207 -5.80 -9.09 9.74
CA GLU A 207 -5.90 -8.46 11.06
C GLU A 207 -5.02 -7.21 11.17
N PHE A 208 -3.85 -7.20 10.53
CA PHE A 208 -2.99 -6.02 10.45
C PHE A 208 -3.70 -4.83 9.79
N TYR A 209 -4.28 -5.02 8.60
CA TYR A 209 -5.01 -3.94 7.92
C TYR A 209 -6.26 -3.52 8.70
N LYS A 210 -7.02 -4.49 9.22
CA LYS A 210 -8.21 -4.24 10.02
C LYS A 210 -7.92 -3.36 11.23
N THR A 211 -6.85 -3.67 11.96
CA THR A 211 -6.45 -2.93 13.14
C THR A 211 -6.11 -1.48 12.81
N ILE A 212 -5.37 -1.24 11.73
CA ILE A 212 -5.03 0.13 11.29
C ILE A 212 -6.29 0.90 10.87
N ILE A 213 -7.18 0.28 10.10
CA ILE A 213 -8.39 0.94 9.60
C ILE A 213 -9.33 1.31 10.76
N VAL A 214 -9.55 0.37 11.70
CA VAL A 214 -10.41 0.59 12.88
C VAL A 214 -9.82 1.67 13.81
N ASN A 215 -8.50 1.75 13.94
CA ASN A 215 -7.83 2.74 14.80
C ASN A 215 -7.82 4.17 14.22
N ASN A 216 -8.28 4.36 12.98
CA ASN A 216 -8.35 5.65 12.30
C ASN A 216 -9.76 5.90 11.70
N PRO A 217 -10.82 5.98 12.53
CA PRO A 217 -12.20 6.09 12.05
C PRO A 217 -12.51 7.41 11.32
N GLN A 218 -11.65 8.43 11.47
CA GLN A 218 -11.78 9.73 10.79
C GLN A 218 -11.07 9.78 9.42
N THR A 219 -10.47 8.66 8.99
CA THR A 219 -9.75 8.54 7.72
C THR A 219 -10.50 7.57 6.82
N ILE A 220 -10.78 7.98 5.59
CA ILE A 220 -11.37 7.12 4.56
C ILE A 220 -10.26 6.27 3.94
N PHE A 221 -10.46 4.97 3.87
CA PHE A 221 -9.55 4.03 3.22
C PHE A 221 -10.13 3.58 1.88
N VAL A 222 -9.50 3.98 0.77
CA VAL A 222 -9.89 3.57 -0.58
C VAL A 222 -9.02 2.40 -1.00
N ILE A 223 -9.64 1.24 -1.22
CA ILE A 223 -8.95 -0.05 -1.29
C ILE A 223 -9.26 -0.72 -2.62
N SER A 224 -8.23 -1.23 -3.30
CA SER A 224 -8.42 -2.04 -4.51
C SER A 224 -9.09 -3.39 -4.20
N ALA A 225 -10.04 -3.82 -5.04
CA ALA A 225 -10.71 -5.11 -4.82
C ALA A 225 -9.82 -6.33 -5.10
N GLY A 226 -8.72 -6.17 -5.85
CA GLY A 226 -7.85 -7.26 -6.34
C GLY A 226 -8.18 -7.69 -7.79
N ASN A 227 -7.26 -8.43 -8.41
CA ASN A 227 -7.26 -8.72 -9.85
C ASN A 227 -7.30 -10.23 -10.17
N GLU A 228 -7.90 -11.04 -9.28
CA GLU A 228 -7.90 -12.50 -9.36
C GLU A 228 -9.22 -13.08 -9.90
N ASN A 229 -10.13 -12.24 -10.41
CA ASN A 229 -11.49 -12.61 -10.84
C ASN A 229 -12.25 -13.42 -9.79
N THR A 230 -12.13 -13.02 -8.53
CA THR A 230 -12.60 -13.79 -7.39
C THR A 230 -13.77 -13.12 -6.69
N ASN A 231 -14.75 -13.91 -6.24
CA ASN A 231 -15.86 -13.43 -5.42
C ASN A 231 -15.40 -13.26 -3.97
N LEU A 232 -15.24 -12.01 -3.53
CA LEU A 232 -14.86 -11.65 -2.17
C LEU A 232 -15.89 -12.08 -1.13
N ASN A 233 -17.15 -12.34 -1.51
CA ASN A 233 -18.16 -12.85 -0.58
C ASN A 233 -17.85 -14.28 -0.11
N SER A 234 -16.98 -15.02 -0.81
CA SER A 234 -16.60 -16.40 -0.49
C SER A 234 -15.48 -16.54 0.53
N TYR A 235 -14.99 -15.42 1.10
CA TYR A 235 -13.84 -15.39 1.99
C TYR A 235 -14.16 -14.67 3.30
N GLN A 236 -13.37 -14.95 4.33
CA GLN A 236 -13.47 -14.24 5.61
C GLN A 236 -12.74 -12.90 5.50
N ASN A 237 -13.38 -11.94 4.83
CA ASN A 237 -12.92 -10.57 4.75
C ASN A 237 -13.59 -9.71 5.84
N PHE A 238 -13.04 -8.52 6.12
CA PHE A 238 -13.68 -7.53 6.99
C PHE A 238 -14.10 -6.29 6.18
N LYS A 239 -15.00 -5.50 6.76
CA LYS A 239 -15.43 -4.21 6.23
C LYS A 239 -15.76 -3.29 7.39
N THR A 240 -15.39 -2.03 7.28
CA THR A 240 -15.71 -0.97 8.24
C THR A 240 -16.38 0.20 7.51
N PRO A 241 -17.13 1.08 8.21
CA PRO A 241 -17.81 2.21 7.57
C PRO A 241 -16.88 3.21 6.87
N ASN A 242 -15.60 3.25 7.26
CA ASN A 242 -14.59 4.12 6.68
C ASN A 242 -13.77 3.46 5.55
N MET A 243 -14.26 2.34 4.98
CA MET A 243 -13.65 1.70 3.81
C MET A 243 -14.50 1.92 2.56
N ILE A 244 -13.82 2.14 1.43
CA ILE A 244 -14.41 2.14 0.08
C ILE A 244 -13.60 1.14 -0.76
N VAL A 245 -14.22 0.02 -1.12
CA VAL A 245 -13.58 -1.02 -1.92
C VAL A 245 -13.95 -0.85 -3.39
N VAL A 246 -12.95 -0.78 -4.26
CA VAL A 246 -13.10 -0.37 -5.65
C VAL A 246 -12.81 -1.52 -6.61
N GLY A 247 -13.84 -1.93 -7.35
CA GLY A 247 -13.73 -2.85 -8.47
C GLY A 247 -13.34 -2.14 -9.77
N ASN A 248 -12.77 -2.88 -10.72
CA ASN A 248 -12.43 -2.36 -12.04
C ASN A 248 -13.56 -2.66 -13.02
N ILE A 249 -14.07 -1.61 -13.68
CA ILE A 249 -15.13 -1.71 -14.69
C ILE A 249 -14.64 -1.24 -16.07
N ASN A 250 -15.26 -1.80 -17.10
CA ASN A 250 -15.04 -1.38 -18.47
C ASN A 250 -15.79 -0.07 -18.74
N LYS A 251 -15.05 0.96 -19.19
CA LYS A 251 -15.61 2.30 -19.45
C LYS A 251 -16.77 2.30 -20.45
N LYS A 252 -16.79 1.37 -21.41
CA LYS A 252 -17.76 1.37 -22.52
C LYS A 252 -19.13 0.84 -22.10
N ASN A 253 -19.17 -0.18 -21.24
CA ASN A 253 -20.41 -0.89 -20.91
C ASN A 253 -20.69 -0.96 -19.39
N LEU A 254 -19.84 -0.32 -18.58
CA LEU A 254 -19.91 -0.27 -17.11
C LEU A 254 -19.92 -1.65 -16.43
N ARG A 255 -19.59 -2.72 -17.16
CA ARG A 255 -19.49 -4.07 -16.61
C ARG A 255 -18.13 -4.28 -15.96
N LYS A 256 -18.09 -5.18 -14.98
CA LYS A 256 -16.85 -5.66 -14.35
C LYS A 256 -15.84 -6.10 -15.42
N CYS A 257 -14.59 -5.65 -15.28
CA CYS A 257 -13.47 -6.17 -16.08
C CYS A 257 -13.19 -7.66 -15.73
N PRO A 258 -12.71 -8.49 -16.69
CA PRO A 258 -12.52 -9.93 -16.46
C PRO A 258 -11.70 -10.25 -15.22
N ALA A 259 -10.58 -9.55 -15.01
CA ALA A 259 -9.69 -9.78 -13.87
C ALA A 259 -10.20 -9.20 -12.53
N SER A 260 -11.12 -8.24 -12.51
CA SER A 260 -11.53 -7.61 -11.25
C SER A 260 -12.18 -8.61 -10.30
N ASN A 261 -11.79 -8.58 -9.04
CA ASN A 261 -12.58 -9.19 -7.98
C ASN A 261 -13.95 -8.50 -7.85
N PHE A 262 -14.91 -9.21 -7.25
CA PHE A 262 -16.30 -8.78 -7.13
C PHE A 262 -16.94 -9.32 -5.85
N GLY A 263 -18.17 -8.87 -5.55
CA GLY A 263 -18.95 -9.35 -4.43
C GLY A 263 -19.71 -8.20 -3.78
N SER A 264 -21.04 -8.28 -3.79
CA SER A 264 -21.94 -7.20 -3.34
C SER A 264 -21.77 -6.80 -1.87
N ARG A 265 -21.20 -7.68 -1.03
CA ARG A 265 -20.95 -7.36 0.38
C ARG A 265 -19.70 -6.50 0.56
N PHE A 266 -18.71 -6.69 -0.30
CA PHE A 266 -17.38 -6.12 -0.10
C PHE A 266 -17.07 -4.99 -1.08
N VAL A 267 -17.37 -5.14 -2.38
CA VAL A 267 -17.11 -4.10 -3.38
C VAL A 267 -18.21 -3.04 -3.30
N ASP A 268 -17.81 -1.79 -3.04
CA ASP A 268 -18.71 -0.64 -2.90
C ASP A 268 -19.01 0.02 -4.24
N VAL A 269 -17.96 0.24 -5.03
CA VAL A 269 -18.04 1.01 -6.28
C VAL A 269 -17.18 0.39 -7.37
N GLY A 270 -17.59 0.60 -8.63
CA GLY A 270 -16.79 0.29 -9.81
C GLY A 270 -16.20 1.55 -10.41
N ALA A 271 -14.90 1.56 -10.69
CA ALA A 271 -14.24 2.62 -11.44
C ALA A 271 -13.45 2.05 -12.62
N HIS A 272 -13.27 2.87 -13.66
CA HIS A 272 -12.53 2.44 -14.83
C HIS A 272 -11.03 2.42 -14.53
N GLY A 273 -10.39 1.25 -14.54
CA GLY A 273 -8.94 1.13 -14.35
C GLY A 273 -8.28 0.33 -15.45
N THR A 274 -8.53 0.65 -16.72
CA THR A 274 -7.86 -0.04 -17.85
C THR A 274 -7.19 0.99 -18.74
N LYS A 275 -5.88 0.85 -18.95
CA LYS A 275 -5.05 1.76 -19.74
C LYS A 275 -5.17 3.22 -19.26
N ILE A 276 -5.07 3.42 -17.95
CA ILE A 276 -5.03 4.75 -17.33
C ILE A 276 -3.63 5.33 -17.53
N LEU A 277 -3.53 6.50 -18.18
CA LEU A 277 -2.24 7.15 -18.36
C LEU A 277 -1.80 7.81 -17.06
N THR A 278 -0.58 7.51 -16.62
CA THR A 278 -0.01 7.96 -15.35
C THR A 278 1.52 8.07 -15.42
N LEU A 279 2.13 8.33 -14.27
CA LEU A 279 3.56 8.50 -14.07
C LEU A 279 4.32 7.18 -14.07
N ARG A 280 5.58 7.25 -14.46
CA ARG A 280 6.57 6.18 -14.33
C ARG A 280 7.79 6.74 -13.61
N PRO A 281 8.36 6.03 -12.64
CA PRO A 281 9.65 6.40 -12.06
C PRO A 281 10.70 6.69 -13.12
N GLU A 282 11.56 7.66 -12.83
CA GLU A 282 12.68 8.08 -13.69
C GLU A 282 12.26 8.64 -15.06
N SER A 283 10.96 8.69 -15.37
CA SER A 283 10.41 9.40 -16.53
C SER A 283 10.03 10.81 -16.12
N PRO A 284 10.38 11.85 -16.88
CA PRO A 284 9.85 13.19 -16.63
C PRO A 284 8.39 13.34 -17.10
N GLU A 285 7.85 12.37 -17.85
CA GLU A 285 6.57 12.46 -18.55
C GLU A 285 5.48 11.53 -18.00
N VAL A 286 4.22 11.95 -18.19
CA VAL A 286 3.02 11.13 -17.97
C VAL A 286 2.79 10.21 -19.18
N ASN A 287 3.56 9.12 -19.30
CA ASN A 287 3.54 8.26 -20.49
C ASN A 287 3.32 6.76 -20.22
N TYR A 288 2.97 6.39 -18.98
CA TYR A 288 2.78 4.99 -18.61
C TYR A 288 1.30 4.60 -18.53
N CYS A 289 0.93 3.48 -19.16
CA CYS A 289 -0.44 2.95 -19.11
C CYS A 289 -0.56 1.91 -18.01
N PHE A 290 -1.26 2.27 -16.93
CA PHE A 290 -1.50 1.40 -15.79
C PHE A 290 -2.91 0.81 -15.79
N SER A 291 -3.07 -0.45 -15.36
CA SER A 291 -4.35 -1.16 -15.39
C SER A 291 -4.53 -2.02 -14.14
N GLY A 292 -5.79 -2.25 -13.77
CA GLY A 292 -6.19 -3.07 -12.64
C GLY A 292 -7.10 -2.31 -11.68
N THR A 293 -7.56 -3.00 -10.64
CA THR A 293 -8.20 -2.36 -9.49
C THR A 293 -7.26 -1.37 -8.81
N SER A 294 -5.95 -1.59 -8.88
CA SER A 294 -4.88 -0.66 -8.48
C SER A 294 -4.84 0.65 -9.29
N ALA A 295 -5.44 0.69 -10.50
CA ALA A 295 -5.67 1.93 -11.24
C ALA A 295 -7.07 2.51 -11.00
N SER A 296 -8.01 1.68 -10.53
CA SER A 296 -9.40 2.07 -10.26
C SER A 296 -9.53 2.77 -8.91
N ALA A 297 -8.89 2.24 -7.87
CA ALA A 297 -8.88 2.81 -6.53
C ALA A 297 -8.34 4.26 -6.48
N PRO A 298 -7.18 4.59 -7.09
CA PRO A 298 -6.66 5.96 -7.06
C PRO A 298 -7.53 6.95 -7.83
N LEU A 299 -8.29 6.51 -8.84
CA LEU A 299 -9.29 7.37 -9.49
C LEU A 299 -10.42 7.73 -8.53
N ILE A 300 -10.90 6.79 -7.70
CA ILE A 300 -11.88 7.08 -6.66
C ILE A 300 -11.29 8.01 -5.58
N THR A 301 -10.02 7.82 -5.23
CA THR A 301 -9.33 8.73 -4.29
C THR A 301 -9.24 10.17 -4.82
N HIS A 302 -9.18 10.35 -6.14
CA HIS A 302 -9.12 11.67 -6.78
C HIS A 302 -10.49 12.40 -6.85
N LEU A 303 -11.61 11.68 -6.78
CA LEU A 303 -12.95 12.27 -6.88
C LEU A 303 -13.43 12.85 -5.55
#